data_AF-A0A961CB03-F1
#
_entry.id   AF-A0A961CB03-F1
#
_cell.length_a   1.000
_cell.length_b   1.000
_cell.length_c   1.000
_cell.angle_alpha   90.00
_cell.angle_beta   90.00
_cell.angle_gamma   90.00
#
_symmetry.space_group_name_H-M   'P 1'
#
loop_
_entity.id
_entity.type
_entity.pdbx_description
1 polymer ?
#
loop_
_entity_poly.entity_id
_entity_poly.type
_entity_poly.pdbx_seq_one_letter_code
_entity_poly.pdbx_strand_id
1 'polypeptide(L)'
;MADDTTTVAPGSDAHREDVARARAALLDPAVAHIVEMVLEHDPDGAGVGHYQATSPEGRVRFHRVADGTGWQFVVDAVDGRDPLAHQDVDRFTPLAEEQAHASPDRAANAYPRAFEQLAQLFDAPAAPDLVAIHTSAHNWEDQGGHLGEHGSISVVQSRAPFVIAGAGVRAGGMVDAACRLVDLAPTVLALLGAEPCGGVGANGDRRDDALLRRQDGDVLAEVLAAGEAAPAHVVGVLLDGANANVLYDLAARGEAPNLARLMAAGTTYRFGATSSLPTVTLANHTSILTGAHPGHHGILHNAWWDRAAGEQVITNSPAHWVTAMQRLDPGVETLFDAVHRSFPGSTAISVNEPCDTGADHSIFAAMRAGEPIDRPPPVEELPHTTQRFVRPVKEYRWSSLIDHTAVEQFVGIWSGSFRGRDWPLPRFS
;
A
#
# COMPACT_ATOMS: atom_id res chain seq x y z
N MET A 1 -17.51 -22.37 -30.45
CA MET A 1 -18.79 -22.32 -29.71
C MET A 1 -18.76 -21.00 -28.96
N ALA A 2 -19.66 -20.08 -29.30
CA ALA A 2 -19.78 -18.84 -28.54
C ALA A 2 -20.22 -19.24 -27.13
N ASP A 3 -19.42 -18.89 -26.14
CA ASP A 3 -19.73 -19.13 -24.74
C ASP A 3 -20.89 -18.21 -24.39
N ASP A 4 -22.08 -18.79 -24.23
CA ASP A 4 -23.30 -18.11 -23.81
C ASP A 4 -23.19 -17.89 -22.30
N THR A 5 -22.24 -17.05 -21.89
CA THR A 5 -22.16 -16.58 -20.50
C THR A 5 -23.30 -15.60 -20.33
N THR A 6 -24.48 -16.12 -19.96
CA THR A 6 -25.56 -15.30 -19.45
C THR A 6 -25.00 -14.55 -18.25
N THR A 7 -24.79 -13.24 -18.38
CA THR A 7 -24.24 -12.41 -17.31
C THR A 7 -25.22 -12.44 -16.13
N VAL A 8 -24.84 -13.13 -15.07
CA VAL A 8 -25.63 -13.21 -13.85
C VAL A 8 -25.70 -11.82 -13.24
N ALA A 9 -26.92 -11.28 -13.09
CA ALA A 9 -27.12 -9.93 -12.58
C ALA A 9 -26.67 -9.85 -11.10
N PRO A 10 -25.81 -8.88 -10.72
CA PRO A 10 -25.41 -8.69 -9.33
C PRO A 10 -26.62 -8.54 -8.40
N GLY A 11 -26.60 -9.22 -7.26
CA GLY A 11 -27.69 -9.21 -6.28
C GLY A 11 -28.93 -10.04 -6.68
N SER A 12 -28.90 -10.78 -7.78
CA SER A 12 -29.94 -11.77 -8.11
C SER A 12 -29.83 -13.02 -7.22
N ASP A 13 -30.87 -13.87 -7.20
CA ASP A 13 -30.80 -15.17 -6.52
C ASP A 13 -29.68 -16.05 -7.08
N ALA A 14 -29.53 -16.09 -8.41
CA ALA A 14 -28.44 -16.81 -9.06
C ALA A 14 -27.06 -16.27 -8.65
N HIS A 15 -26.89 -14.94 -8.54
CA HIS A 15 -25.63 -14.35 -8.05
C HIS A 15 -25.35 -14.76 -6.60
N ARG A 16 -26.35 -14.73 -5.73
CA ARG A 16 -26.21 -15.19 -4.33
C ARG A 16 -25.84 -16.66 -4.25
N GLU A 17 -26.44 -17.51 -5.08
CA GLU A 17 -26.11 -18.93 -5.17
C GLU A 17 -24.67 -19.14 -5.65
N ASP A 18 -24.21 -18.37 -6.64
CA ASP A 18 -22.84 -18.42 -7.14
C ASP A 18 -21.83 -18.02 -6.05
N VAL A 19 -22.10 -16.93 -5.33
CA VAL A 19 -21.29 -16.48 -4.18
C VAL A 19 -21.26 -17.56 -3.08
N ALA A 20 -22.38 -18.20 -2.77
CA ALA A 20 -22.42 -19.28 -1.79
C ALA A 20 -21.59 -20.49 -2.22
N ARG A 21 -21.66 -20.90 -3.50
CA ARG A 21 -20.83 -21.99 -4.04
C ARG A 21 -19.34 -21.64 -4.03
N ALA A 22 -18.98 -20.42 -4.42
CA ALA A 22 -17.59 -19.96 -4.40
C ALA A 22 -17.01 -19.98 -2.98
N ARG A 23 -17.77 -19.49 -2.00
CA ARG A 23 -17.38 -19.52 -0.59
C ARG A 23 -17.18 -20.94 -0.07
N ALA A 24 -18.10 -21.85 -0.38
CA ALA A 24 -17.99 -23.25 0.01
C ALA A 24 -16.72 -23.90 -0.57
N ALA A 25 -16.38 -23.59 -1.82
CA ALA A 25 -15.15 -24.08 -2.45
C ALA A 25 -13.88 -23.50 -1.81
N LEU A 26 -13.88 -22.19 -1.49
CA LEU A 26 -12.75 -21.52 -0.85
C LEU A 26 -12.52 -21.98 0.61
N LEU A 27 -13.58 -22.44 1.28
CA LEU A 27 -13.52 -22.97 2.65
C LEU A 27 -13.41 -24.51 2.70
N ASP A 28 -13.30 -25.17 1.55
CA ASP A 28 -13.13 -26.63 1.51
C ASP A 28 -11.79 -27.01 2.21
N PRO A 29 -11.80 -27.96 3.18
CA PRO A 29 -10.57 -28.41 3.83
C PRO A 29 -9.47 -28.86 2.86
N ALA A 30 -9.82 -29.32 1.66
CA ALA A 30 -8.86 -29.69 0.62
C ALA A 30 -7.98 -28.52 0.15
N VAL A 31 -8.47 -27.27 0.24
CA VAL A 31 -7.73 -26.06 -0.15
C VAL A 31 -7.22 -25.25 1.04
N ALA A 32 -7.36 -25.74 2.28
CA ALA A 32 -6.94 -25.04 3.50
C ALA A 32 -5.42 -24.77 3.60
N HIS A 33 -4.60 -25.42 2.77
CA HIS A 33 -3.17 -25.15 2.64
C HIS A 33 -2.88 -23.92 1.75
N ILE A 34 -3.86 -23.51 0.93
CA ILE A 34 -3.80 -22.33 0.05
C ILE A 34 -4.61 -21.18 0.64
N VAL A 35 -5.86 -21.44 1.06
CA VAL A 35 -6.78 -20.43 1.58
C VAL A 35 -6.70 -20.39 3.10
N GLU A 36 -6.28 -19.25 3.61
CA GLU A 36 -6.21 -18.93 5.02
C GLU A 36 -7.62 -18.68 5.57
N MET A 37 -8.33 -17.73 4.97
CA MET A 37 -9.68 -17.34 5.38
C MET A 37 -10.41 -16.65 4.23
N VAL A 38 -11.75 -16.60 4.34
CA VAL A 38 -12.63 -15.86 3.45
C VAL A 38 -13.31 -14.74 4.23
N LEU A 39 -13.28 -13.53 3.68
CA LEU A 39 -13.85 -12.32 4.25
C LEU A 39 -15.01 -11.82 3.40
N GLU A 40 -16.03 -11.24 4.03
CA GLU A 40 -17.24 -10.77 3.36
C GLU A 40 -18.09 -9.84 4.25
N HIS A 41 -19.10 -9.22 3.65
CA HIS A 41 -20.23 -8.70 4.42
C HIS A 41 -20.95 -9.84 5.12
N ASP A 42 -21.34 -9.61 6.37
CA ASP A 42 -22.09 -10.60 7.15
C ASP A 42 -23.50 -10.81 6.55
N PRO A 43 -23.78 -11.99 5.97
CA PRO A 43 -25.08 -12.24 5.33
C PRO A 43 -26.23 -12.31 6.34
N ASP A 44 -25.92 -12.61 7.60
CA ASP A 44 -26.88 -12.74 8.69
C ASP A 44 -26.91 -11.48 9.58
N GLY A 45 -26.17 -10.43 9.21
CA GLY A 45 -26.05 -9.16 9.93
C GLY A 45 -27.19 -8.20 9.65
N ALA A 46 -27.26 -7.09 10.39
CA ALA A 46 -28.30 -6.07 10.24
C ALA A 46 -28.12 -5.15 9.00
N GLY A 47 -27.18 -5.46 8.11
CA GLY A 47 -26.91 -4.72 6.88
C GLY A 47 -25.48 -4.18 6.79
N VAL A 48 -25.33 -3.04 6.09
CA VAL A 48 -24.04 -2.36 5.85
C VAL A 48 -23.31 -2.10 7.18
N GLY A 49 -22.01 -2.39 7.21
CA GLY A 49 -21.16 -2.22 8.40
C GLY A 49 -21.06 -3.46 9.29
N HIS A 50 -21.67 -4.59 8.91
CA HIS A 50 -21.45 -5.91 9.50
C HIS A 50 -20.63 -6.79 8.56
N TYR A 51 -19.72 -7.56 9.13
CA TYR A 51 -18.70 -8.33 8.42
C TYR A 51 -18.47 -9.69 9.06
N GLN A 52 -17.94 -10.61 8.27
CA GLN A 52 -17.57 -11.94 8.70
C GLN A 52 -16.21 -12.33 8.14
N ALA A 53 -15.40 -12.99 8.96
CA ALA A 53 -14.20 -13.70 8.54
C ALA A 53 -14.33 -15.17 8.92
N THR A 54 -14.14 -16.07 7.94
CA THR A 54 -14.30 -17.52 8.12
C THR A 54 -13.05 -18.25 7.70
N SER A 55 -12.61 -19.19 8.53
CA SER A 55 -11.54 -20.15 8.26
C SER A 55 -12.08 -21.57 8.45
N PRO A 56 -11.34 -22.62 8.04
CA PRO A 56 -11.71 -24.00 8.35
C PRO A 56 -11.82 -24.31 9.85
N GLU A 57 -11.17 -23.52 10.72
CA GLU A 57 -11.16 -23.75 12.18
C GLU A 57 -12.20 -22.94 12.95
N GLY A 58 -12.88 -22.01 12.28
CA GLY A 58 -13.87 -21.16 12.91
C GLY A 58 -14.08 -19.83 12.22
N ARG A 59 -14.91 -19.01 12.85
CA ARG A 59 -15.48 -17.80 12.29
C ARG A 59 -15.61 -16.72 13.34
N VAL A 60 -15.42 -15.47 12.92
CA VAL A 60 -15.80 -14.28 13.68
C VAL A 60 -16.77 -13.42 12.87
N ARG A 61 -17.80 -12.91 13.54
CA ARG A 61 -18.70 -11.86 13.04
C ARG A 61 -18.47 -10.60 13.85
N PHE A 62 -18.44 -9.46 13.18
CA PHE A 62 -18.19 -8.17 13.82
C PHE A 62 -18.85 -7.03 13.05
N HIS A 63 -19.00 -5.88 13.69
CA HIS A 63 -19.50 -4.68 13.07
C HIS A 63 -18.68 -3.45 13.45
N ARG A 64 -18.84 -2.38 12.65
CA ARG A 64 -18.24 -1.08 12.93
C ARG A 64 -19.22 -0.15 13.63
N VAL A 65 -18.70 0.64 14.57
CA VAL A 65 -19.40 1.70 15.27
C VAL A 65 -18.61 2.99 15.08
N ALA A 66 -19.28 4.09 14.77
CA ALA A 66 -18.62 5.38 14.57
C ALA A 66 -17.87 5.78 15.86
N ASP A 67 -16.61 6.17 15.71
CA ASP A 67 -15.77 6.70 16.78
C ASP A 67 -15.01 7.92 16.27
N GLY A 68 -15.47 9.11 16.67
CA GLY A 68 -14.99 10.38 16.12
C GLY A 68 -15.14 10.42 14.60
N THR A 69 -14.01 10.56 13.90
CA THR A 69 -13.91 10.58 12.42
C THR A 69 -13.51 9.22 11.84
N GLY A 70 -13.54 8.16 12.64
CA GLY A 70 -13.16 6.81 12.27
C GLY A 70 -14.14 5.77 12.79
N TRP A 71 -13.63 4.55 12.98
CA TRP A 71 -14.42 3.37 13.33
C TRP A 71 -13.80 2.64 14.51
N GLN A 72 -14.64 2.25 15.47
CA GLN A 72 -14.38 1.17 16.40
C GLN A 72 -15.01 -0.12 15.86
N PHE A 73 -14.37 -1.27 16.09
CA PHE A 73 -14.90 -2.58 15.69
C PHE A 73 -15.32 -3.40 16.91
N VAL A 74 -16.52 -3.99 16.84
CA VAL A 74 -17.15 -4.76 17.92
C VAL A 74 -17.40 -6.18 17.42
N VAL A 75 -16.87 -7.17 18.14
CA VAL A 75 -17.12 -8.58 17.86
C VAL A 75 -18.51 -8.96 18.33
N ASP A 76 -19.32 -9.49 17.42
CA ASP A 76 -20.70 -9.93 17.67
C ASP A 76 -20.74 -11.37 18.17
N ALA A 77 -20.01 -12.26 17.47
CA ALA A 77 -19.99 -13.69 17.75
C ALA A 77 -18.71 -14.34 17.24
N VAL A 78 -18.30 -15.40 17.92
CA VAL A 78 -17.21 -16.29 17.51
C VAL A 78 -17.71 -17.73 17.56
N ASP A 79 -17.56 -18.44 16.45
CA ASP A 79 -17.85 -19.87 16.33
C ASP A 79 -16.54 -20.63 16.10
N GLY A 80 -16.11 -21.46 17.04
CA GLY A 80 -14.81 -22.13 16.96
C GLY A 80 -13.66 -21.18 17.25
N ARG A 81 -12.62 -21.17 16.40
CA ARG A 81 -11.49 -20.23 16.51
C ARG A 81 -11.82 -18.91 15.80
N ASP A 82 -11.53 -17.79 16.46
CA ASP A 82 -11.53 -16.47 15.81
C ASP A 82 -10.29 -16.33 14.90
N PRO A 83 -10.45 -16.25 13.56
CA PRO A 83 -9.33 -16.12 12.63
C PRO A 83 -8.63 -14.74 12.72
N LEU A 84 -9.25 -13.73 13.33
CA LEU A 84 -8.73 -12.37 13.45
C LEU A 84 -8.24 -12.03 14.87
N ALA A 85 -8.18 -13.01 15.78
CA ALA A 85 -7.87 -12.79 17.19
C ALA A 85 -6.49 -12.17 17.44
N HIS A 86 -5.50 -12.48 16.59
CA HIS A 86 -4.13 -12.00 16.74
C HIS A 86 -3.91 -10.76 15.86
N GLN A 87 -3.87 -9.58 16.49
CA GLN A 87 -3.70 -8.28 15.84
C GLN A 87 -2.28 -7.70 16.01
N ASP A 88 -1.35 -8.52 16.51
CA ASP A 88 0.01 -8.12 16.90
C ASP A 88 0.81 -7.55 15.73
N VAL A 89 1.39 -6.36 15.91
CA VAL A 89 2.21 -5.69 14.87
C VAL A 89 3.67 -6.12 14.90
N ASP A 90 4.14 -6.74 15.99
CA ASP A 90 5.54 -6.98 16.31
C ASP A 90 6.00 -8.43 16.10
N ARG A 91 5.08 -9.36 15.81
CA ARG A 91 5.42 -10.77 15.56
C ARG A 91 6.50 -10.92 14.49
N PHE A 92 7.31 -11.96 14.66
CA PHE A 92 8.39 -12.32 13.75
C PHE A 92 9.44 -11.20 13.58
N THR A 93 9.78 -10.53 14.67
CA THR A 93 10.81 -9.47 14.70
C THR A 93 11.82 -9.80 15.78
N PRO A 94 13.14 -9.73 15.54
CA PRO A 94 13.84 -9.28 14.33
C PRO A 94 13.94 -10.38 13.24
N LEU A 95 14.72 -10.14 12.17
CA LEU A 95 14.90 -11.06 11.02
C LEU A 95 15.14 -12.53 11.40
N ALA A 96 15.94 -12.79 12.44
CA ALA A 96 16.21 -14.17 12.88
C ALA A 96 14.93 -14.91 13.31
N GLU A 97 13.98 -14.20 13.94
CA GLU A 97 12.70 -14.75 14.35
C GLU A 97 11.79 -14.99 13.13
N GLU A 98 11.80 -14.08 12.15
CA GLU A 98 11.09 -14.27 10.88
C GLU A 98 11.59 -15.48 10.10
N GLN A 99 12.92 -15.65 10.01
CA GLN A 99 13.53 -16.79 9.33
C GLN A 99 13.23 -18.12 10.02
N ALA A 100 13.11 -18.13 11.36
CA ALA A 100 12.67 -19.30 12.10
C ALA A 100 11.21 -19.69 11.82
N HIS A 101 10.43 -18.77 11.24
CA HIS A 101 9.00 -18.91 10.97
C HIS A 101 8.67 -18.50 9.51
N ALA A 102 9.38 -19.05 8.52
CA ALA A 102 9.28 -18.62 7.12
C ALA A 102 7.87 -18.74 6.48
N SER A 103 6.96 -19.51 7.08
CA SER A 103 5.55 -19.61 6.66
C SER A 103 4.68 -19.95 7.87
N PRO A 104 4.40 -18.97 8.75
CA PRO A 104 3.66 -19.25 9.97
C PRO A 104 2.24 -19.69 9.62
N ASP A 105 1.77 -20.74 10.27
CA ASP A 105 0.39 -21.17 10.13
C ASP A 105 -0.56 -20.17 10.81
N ARG A 106 -1.86 -20.36 10.57
CA ARG A 106 -2.96 -19.57 11.12
C ARG A 106 -2.95 -19.40 12.64
N ALA A 107 -2.35 -20.34 13.37
CA ALA A 107 -2.28 -20.28 14.82
C ALA A 107 -1.12 -19.42 15.31
N ALA A 108 0.00 -19.44 14.59
CA ALA A 108 1.20 -18.66 14.87
C ALA A 108 1.19 -17.26 14.25
N ASN A 109 0.39 -17.03 13.20
CA ASN A 109 0.36 -15.75 12.49
C ASN A 109 -0.35 -14.64 13.28
N ALA A 110 -0.20 -13.41 12.81
CA ALA A 110 -0.98 -12.27 13.22
C ALA A 110 -1.46 -11.48 11.98
N TYR A 111 -2.56 -10.77 12.15
CA TYR A 111 -3.24 -9.99 11.13
C TYR A 111 -3.47 -8.57 11.68
N PRO A 112 -2.45 -7.71 11.63
CA PRO A 112 -2.52 -6.35 12.14
C PRO A 112 -3.69 -5.58 11.54
N ARG A 113 -4.50 -4.94 12.40
CA ARG A 113 -5.62 -4.08 11.98
C ARG A 113 -6.62 -4.79 11.05
N ALA A 114 -6.77 -6.11 11.14
CA ALA A 114 -7.56 -6.88 10.17
C ALA A 114 -9.02 -6.41 10.05
N PHE A 115 -9.64 -6.00 11.17
CA PHE A 115 -11.02 -5.50 11.17
C PHE A 115 -11.16 -4.22 10.31
N GLU A 116 -10.23 -3.27 10.46
CA GLU A 116 -10.16 -2.03 9.67
C GLU A 116 -9.86 -2.34 8.20
N GLN A 117 -8.83 -3.15 7.95
CA GLN A 117 -8.39 -3.51 6.61
C GLN A 117 -9.46 -4.22 5.78
N LEU A 118 -10.24 -5.10 6.42
CA LEU A 118 -11.39 -5.76 5.82
C LEU A 118 -12.49 -4.74 5.53
N ALA A 119 -12.93 -4.01 6.56
CA ALA A 119 -14.10 -3.15 6.47
C ALA A 119 -13.97 -2.07 5.38
N GLN A 120 -12.80 -1.42 5.30
CA GLN A 120 -12.57 -0.35 4.33
C GLN A 120 -12.72 -0.85 2.88
N LEU A 121 -12.31 -2.09 2.57
CA LEU A 121 -12.32 -2.58 1.19
C LEU A 121 -13.75 -2.66 0.65
N PHE A 122 -14.71 -2.94 1.53
CA PHE A 122 -16.14 -3.02 1.21
C PHE A 122 -16.83 -1.65 1.11
N ASP A 123 -16.16 -0.55 1.46
CA ASP A 123 -16.70 0.79 1.25
C ASP A 123 -16.65 1.22 -0.23
N ALA A 124 -15.90 0.49 -1.07
CA ALA A 124 -15.84 0.77 -2.50
C ALA A 124 -17.13 0.38 -3.25
N PRO A 125 -17.60 1.20 -4.19
CA PRO A 125 -18.70 0.82 -5.09
C PRO A 125 -18.42 -0.45 -5.90
N ALA A 126 -17.15 -0.72 -6.18
CA ALA A 126 -16.66 -1.91 -6.90
C ALA A 126 -16.07 -2.98 -5.97
N ALA A 127 -16.44 -2.98 -4.68
CA ALA A 127 -16.01 -4.01 -3.73
C ALA A 127 -16.35 -5.43 -4.22
N PRO A 128 -15.49 -6.42 -3.91
CA PRO A 128 -15.77 -7.82 -4.24
C PRO A 128 -16.90 -8.39 -3.37
N ASP A 129 -17.49 -9.51 -3.79
CA ASP A 129 -18.49 -10.21 -2.96
C ASP A 129 -17.84 -11.07 -1.87
N LEU A 130 -16.63 -11.59 -2.15
CA LEU A 130 -15.80 -12.38 -1.25
C LEU A 130 -14.34 -11.94 -1.40
N VAL A 131 -13.59 -11.94 -0.31
CA VAL A 131 -12.13 -11.76 -0.32
C VAL A 131 -11.49 -13.03 0.21
N ALA A 132 -10.70 -13.71 -0.61
CA ALA A 132 -9.91 -14.85 -0.19
C ALA A 132 -8.52 -14.38 0.25
N ILE A 133 -8.16 -14.65 1.50
CA ILE A 133 -6.80 -14.47 2.01
C ILE A 133 -6.08 -15.79 1.85
N HIS A 134 -4.92 -15.77 1.21
CA HIS A 134 -4.08 -16.96 1.07
C HIS A 134 -3.14 -17.13 2.28
N THR A 135 -2.70 -18.36 2.51
CA THR A 135 -1.73 -18.69 3.57
C THR A 135 -0.37 -18.07 3.25
N SER A 136 0.47 -17.90 4.28
CA SER A 136 1.85 -17.45 4.10
C SER A 136 2.75 -18.44 3.35
N ALA A 137 2.32 -19.71 3.23
CA ALA A 137 3.02 -20.74 2.46
C ALA A 137 2.65 -20.73 0.96
N HIS A 138 1.58 -20.03 0.59
CA HIS A 138 1.10 -20.02 -0.79
C HIS A 138 2.10 -19.34 -1.73
N ASN A 139 2.45 -20.05 -2.79
CA ASN A 139 3.30 -19.59 -3.89
C ASN A 139 2.90 -20.32 -5.19
N TRP A 140 3.51 -19.91 -6.31
CA TRP A 140 3.22 -20.45 -7.64
C TRP A 140 4.48 -21.05 -8.31
N GLU A 141 5.50 -21.44 -7.55
CA GLU A 141 6.77 -21.94 -8.10
C GLU A 141 6.56 -23.11 -9.07
N ASP A 142 5.65 -24.04 -8.72
CA ASP A 142 5.30 -25.21 -9.55
C ASP A 142 4.65 -24.85 -10.90
N GLN A 143 4.19 -23.60 -11.06
CA GLN A 143 3.63 -23.04 -12.29
C GLN A 143 4.56 -22.01 -12.95
N GLY A 144 5.82 -21.93 -12.50
CA GLY A 144 6.80 -20.96 -12.98
C GLY A 144 6.60 -19.54 -12.43
N GLY A 145 5.84 -19.39 -11.35
CA GLY A 145 5.63 -18.14 -10.61
C GLY A 145 6.72 -17.84 -9.59
N HIS A 146 6.40 -16.98 -8.62
CA HIS A 146 7.35 -16.49 -7.62
C HIS A 146 7.37 -17.37 -6.35
N LEU A 147 8.46 -17.26 -5.58
CA LEU A 147 8.64 -17.95 -4.29
C LEU A 147 7.78 -17.38 -3.15
N GLY A 148 7.05 -16.30 -3.40
CA GLY A 148 6.11 -15.70 -2.47
C GLY A 148 5.06 -14.90 -3.22
N GLU A 149 3.92 -14.70 -2.58
CA GLU A 149 2.78 -13.95 -3.11
C GLU A 149 2.53 -12.67 -2.31
N HIS A 150 1.68 -11.79 -2.85
CA HIS A 150 1.23 -10.56 -2.22
C HIS A 150 -0.29 -10.44 -2.27
N GLY A 151 -0.89 -9.63 -1.41
CA GLY A 151 -2.34 -9.43 -1.32
C GLY A 151 -2.97 -9.99 -0.05
N SER A 152 -2.20 -10.73 0.77
CA SER A 152 -2.64 -11.22 2.08
C SER A 152 -2.28 -10.25 3.21
N ILE A 153 -3.03 -10.31 4.31
CA ILE A 153 -2.93 -9.40 5.46
C ILE A 153 -2.06 -9.95 6.60
N SER A 154 -1.29 -11.01 6.35
CA SER A 154 -0.37 -11.55 7.34
C SER A 154 0.67 -10.52 7.75
N VAL A 155 1.10 -10.54 9.01
CA VAL A 155 2.03 -9.54 9.58
C VAL A 155 3.35 -9.43 8.80
N VAL A 156 3.83 -10.54 8.25
CA VAL A 156 5.08 -10.56 7.46
C VAL A 156 4.89 -9.87 6.10
N GLN A 157 3.77 -10.11 5.42
CA GLN A 157 3.50 -9.54 4.09
C GLN A 157 2.99 -8.10 4.14
N SER A 158 2.30 -7.73 5.22
CA SER A 158 1.74 -6.39 5.39
C SER A 158 2.73 -5.36 5.93
N ARG A 159 3.98 -5.73 6.24
CA ARG A 159 4.97 -4.84 6.86
C ARG A 159 5.96 -4.25 5.85
N ALA A 160 5.80 -2.98 5.53
CA ALA A 160 6.79 -2.18 4.79
C ALA A 160 7.79 -1.49 5.74
N PRO A 161 9.03 -1.18 5.31
CA PRO A 161 9.97 -0.38 6.09
C PRO A 161 9.48 1.07 6.26
N PHE A 162 9.78 1.65 7.41
CA PHE A 162 9.52 3.06 7.71
C PHE A 162 10.75 3.71 8.35
N VAL A 163 11.33 4.67 7.63
CA VAL A 163 12.45 5.50 8.07
C VAL A 163 12.17 6.93 7.66
N ILE A 164 12.27 7.86 8.60
CA ILE A 164 12.12 9.30 8.36
C ILE A 164 13.28 10.04 9.01
N ALA A 165 13.91 10.99 8.31
CA ALA A 165 15.06 11.75 8.81
C ALA A 165 15.16 13.12 8.12
N GLY A 166 15.82 14.08 8.77
CA GLY A 166 16.06 15.42 8.21
C GLY A 166 15.49 16.54 9.07
N ALA A 167 15.41 17.75 8.49
CA ALA A 167 14.92 18.93 9.20
C ALA A 167 13.45 18.76 9.62
N GLY A 168 13.11 19.16 10.85
CA GLY A 168 11.75 19.00 11.39
C GLY A 168 11.41 17.58 11.85
N VAL A 169 12.35 16.62 11.74
CA VAL A 169 12.17 15.23 12.14
C VAL A 169 12.97 14.95 13.41
N ARG A 170 12.34 14.26 14.37
CA ARG A 170 13.00 13.81 15.59
C ARG A 170 14.04 12.74 15.27
N ALA A 171 15.26 12.92 15.76
CA ALA A 171 16.32 11.90 15.74
C ALA A 171 16.11 10.89 16.89
N GLY A 172 15.06 10.06 16.79
CA GLY A 172 14.68 9.06 17.80
C GLY A 172 15.45 7.74 17.71
N GLY A 173 16.21 7.52 16.63
CA GLY A 173 16.78 6.22 16.30
C GLY A 173 15.70 5.19 15.97
N MET A 174 15.97 3.92 16.25
CA MET A 174 14.98 2.85 16.07
C MET A 174 14.13 2.69 17.33
N VAL A 175 12.81 2.79 17.18
CA VAL A 175 11.82 2.70 18.26
C VAL A 175 10.87 1.52 18.03
N ASP A 176 10.36 0.97 19.13
CA ASP A 176 9.42 -0.16 19.13
C ASP A 176 8.00 0.32 18.84
N ALA A 177 7.76 0.69 17.58
CA ALA A 177 6.49 1.22 17.09
C ALA A 177 6.18 0.69 15.68
N ALA A 178 4.91 0.82 15.29
CA ALA A 178 4.40 0.65 13.94
C ALA A 178 3.49 1.84 13.57
N CYS A 179 3.33 2.11 12.28
CA CYS A 179 2.31 3.02 11.74
C CYS A 179 1.52 2.32 10.62
N ARG A 180 0.57 3.00 9.99
CA ARG A 180 -0.11 2.57 8.76
C ARG A 180 0.44 3.35 7.58
N LEU A 181 0.39 2.76 6.37
CA LEU A 181 0.78 3.49 5.16
C LEU A 181 -0.07 4.74 4.90
N VAL A 182 -1.35 4.74 5.32
CA VAL A 182 -2.24 5.90 5.22
C VAL A 182 -1.81 7.07 6.12
N ASP A 183 -0.95 6.85 7.11
CA ASP A 183 -0.46 7.91 8.00
C ASP A 183 0.62 8.78 7.32
N LEU A 184 1.18 8.35 6.17
CA LEU A 184 2.35 9.00 5.56
C LEU A 184 2.04 10.35 4.91
N ALA A 185 1.06 10.43 4.00
CA ALA A 185 0.69 11.70 3.37
C ALA A 185 0.33 12.81 4.38
N PRO A 186 -0.55 12.59 5.39
CA PRO A 186 -0.82 13.62 6.38
C PRO A 186 0.42 13.96 7.22
N THR A 187 1.28 12.99 7.55
CA THR A 187 2.55 13.25 8.26
C THR A 187 3.49 14.14 7.44
N VAL A 188 3.62 13.91 6.14
CA VAL A 188 4.44 14.74 5.25
C VAL A 188 3.89 16.16 5.15
N LEU A 189 2.57 16.32 5.01
CA LEU A 189 1.92 17.64 4.99
C LEU A 189 2.11 18.38 6.31
N ALA A 190 1.99 17.70 7.45
CA ALA A 190 2.25 18.26 8.77
C ALA A 190 3.72 18.69 8.91
N LEU A 191 4.66 17.85 8.45
CA LEU A 191 6.10 18.16 8.45
C LEU A 191 6.40 19.42 7.63
N LEU A 192 5.75 19.60 6.48
CA LEU A 192 5.85 20.80 5.65
C LEU A 192 5.15 22.04 6.24
N GLY A 193 4.37 21.87 7.32
CA GLY A 193 3.63 22.94 7.96
C GLY A 193 2.33 23.32 7.24
N ALA A 194 1.65 22.35 6.62
CA ALA A 194 0.36 22.59 5.98
C ALA A 194 -0.72 22.87 7.04
N GLU A 195 -1.63 23.79 6.74
CA GLU A 195 -2.79 24.07 7.59
C GLU A 195 -3.94 23.10 7.29
N PRO A 196 -4.76 22.73 8.30
CA PRO A 196 -5.94 21.91 8.09
C PRO A 196 -6.89 22.48 7.03
N CYS A 197 -7.37 21.63 6.13
CA CYS A 197 -8.33 21.97 5.09
C CYS A 197 -9.76 21.58 5.45
N GLY A 198 -9.96 20.82 6.54
CA GLY A 198 -11.27 20.39 7.01
C GLY A 198 -11.95 19.42 6.03
N GLY A 199 -11.27 18.32 5.72
CA GLY A 199 -11.74 17.21 4.89
C GLY A 199 -12.71 16.27 5.59
N VAL A 200 -12.74 15.01 5.15
CA VAL A 200 -13.53 13.92 5.76
C VAL A 200 -12.65 12.77 6.23
N GLY A 201 -13.04 12.12 7.32
CA GLY A 201 -12.34 10.98 7.90
C GLY A 201 -12.70 9.64 7.27
N ALA A 202 -12.21 8.56 7.88
CA ALA A 202 -12.44 7.19 7.44
C ALA A 202 -13.91 6.77 7.44
N ASN A 203 -14.74 7.38 8.30
CA ASN A 203 -16.18 7.15 8.34
C ASN A 203 -17.00 8.06 7.41
N GLY A 204 -16.35 8.98 6.69
CA GLY A 204 -16.99 9.98 5.84
C GLY A 204 -17.49 11.22 6.57
N ASP A 205 -17.40 11.27 7.90
CA ASP A 205 -17.73 12.47 8.67
C ASP A 205 -16.65 13.54 8.52
N ARG A 206 -17.05 14.80 8.76
CA ARG A 206 -16.14 15.94 8.69
C ARG A 206 -15.01 15.79 9.71
N ARG A 207 -13.78 16.00 9.23
CA ARG A 207 -12.55 15.96 10.00
C ARG A 207 -11.86 17.33 9.93
N ASP A 208 -12.05 18.14 10.98
CA ASP A 208 -11.59 19.54 10.99
C ASP A 208 -10.06 19.68 11.00
N ASP A 209 -9.34 18.70 11.54
CA ASP A 209 -7.87 18.65 11.57
C ASP A 209 -7.25 18.00 10.32
N ALA A 210 -8.06 17.57 9.35
CA ALA A 210 -7.55 16.91 8.16
C ALA A 210 -6.72 17.86 7.29
N LEU A 211 -5.58 17.37 6.81
CA LEU A 211 -4.67 18.03 5.87
C LEU A 211 -4.97 17.65 4.42
N LEU A 212 -5.76 16.58 4.21
CA LEU A 212 -6.23 16.07 2.92
C LEU A 212 -7.76 16.10 2.86
N ARG A 213 -8.32 16.15 1.64
CA ARG A 213 -9.79 16.16 1.44
C ARG A 213 -10.48 14.90 1.95
N ARG A 214 -9.83 13.74 1.77
CA ARG A 214 -10.18 12.45 2.37
C ARG A 214 -8.94 11.99 3.15
N GLN A 215 -9.08 11.73 4.44
CA GLN A 215 -7.95 11.38 5.30
C GLN A 215 -8.34 10.29 6.30
N ASP A 216 -7.97 9.05 5.96
CA ASP A 216 -8.17 7.90 6.84
C ASP A 216 -7.03 7.77 7.86
N GLY A 217 -5.81 8.11 7.46
CA GLY A 217 -4.63 8.08 8.32
C GLY A 217 -4.50 9.28 9.25
N ASP A 218 -3.55 9.17 10.19
CA ASP A 218 -3.26 10.17 11.21
C ASP A 218 -1.87 10.75 11.03
N VAL A 219 -1.66 11.96 11.54
CA VAL A 219 -0.33 12.57 11.60
C VAL A 219 0.48 11.86 12.69
N LEU A 220 1.65 11.33 12.33
CA LEU A 220 2.63 10.75 13.25
C LEU A 220 3.38 11.86 14.02
N ALA A 221 2.69 12.57 14.90
CA ALA A 221 3.25 13.72 15.63
C ALA A 221 4.50 13.35 16.46
N GLU A 222 4.64 12.09 16.84
CA GLU A 222 5.76 11.53 17.58
C GLU A 222 7.06 11.39 16.76
N VAL A 223 7.02 11.54 15.43
CA VAL A 223 8.24 11.61 14.61
C VAL A 223 8.64 13.05 14.29
N LEU A 224 7.79 14.03 14.58
CA LEU A 224 8.03 15.45 14.27
C LEU A 224 8.75 16.16 15.42
N ALA A 225 9.71 17.03 15.10
CA ALA A 225 10.44 17.85 16.05
C ALA A 225 9.69 19.19 16.29
N ALA A 226 9.16 19.38 17.49
CA ALA A 226 8.45 20.60 17.84
C ALA A 226 9.39 21.82 17.84
N GLY A 227 8.97 22.91 17.19
CA GLY A 227 9.70 24.18 17.17
C GLY A 227 10.88 24.26 16.20
N GLU A 228 11.12 23.22 15.40
CA GLU A 228 12.04 23.30 14.26
C GLU A 228 11.36 23.92 13.04
N ALA A 229 12.17 24.52 12.15
CA ALA A 229 11.66 25.05 10.90
C ALA A 229 11.23 23.91 9.96
N ALA A 230 10.12 24.09 9.27
CA ALA A 230 9.66 23.16 8.23
C ALA A 230 10.74 22.98 7.14
N PRO A 231 10.94 21.77 6.63
CA PRO A 231 11.93 21.53 5.58
C PRO A 231 11.51 22.22 4.28
N ALA A 232 12.50 22.74 3.54
CA ALA A 232 12.26 23.31 2.21
C ALA A 232 11.93 22.24 1.15
N HIS A 233 12.35 20.99 1.40
CA HIS A 233 12.20 19.87 0.47
C HIS A 233 11.93 18.58 1.24
N VAL A 234 11.03 17.74 0.72
CA VAL A 234 10.81 16.37 1.17
C VAL A 234 11.06 15.43 -0.01
N VAL A 235 11.80 14.36 0.22
CA VAL A 235 12.06 13.31 -0.78
C VAL A 235 11.51 12.00 -0.22
N GLY A 236 10.55 11.40 -0.91
CA GLY A 236 10.03 10.07 -0.62
C GLY A 236 10.71 9.02 -1.49
N VAL A 237 11.04 7.87 -0.89
CA VAL A 237 11.56 6.70 -1.61
C VAL A 237 10.67 5.50 -1.23
N LEU A 238 9.89 5.01 -2.19
CA LEU A 238 9.03 3.83 -2.02
C LEU A 238 9.82 2.60 -2.50
N LEU A 239 10.08 1.66 -1.59
CA LEU A 239 10.82 0.44 -1.87
C LEU A 239 9.83 -0.72 -2.06
N ASP A 240 9.43 -0.98 -3.32
CA ASP A 240 8.46 -2.03 -3.64
C ASP A 240 8.97 -3.42 -3.19
N GLY A 241 8.10 -4.19 -2.54
CA GLY A 241 8.40 -5.53 -2.02
C GLY A 241 9.51 -5.59 -0.94
N ALA A 242 9.97 -4.46 -0.41
CA ALA A 242 11.05 -4.47 0.58
C ALA A 242 10.55 -4.94 1.95
N ASN A 243 11.16 -6.00 2.48
CA ASN A 243 10.91 -6.48 3.83
C ASN A 243 11.69 -5.64 4.86
N ALA A 244 10.99 -5.12 5.87
CA ALA A 244 11.58 -4.25 6.89
C ALA A 244 12.69 -4.94 7.70
N ASN A 245 12.48 -6.19 8.13
CA ASN A 245 13.45 -6.94 8.93
C ASN A 245 14.75 -7.21 8.17
N VAL A 246 14.66 -7.60 6.89
CA VAL A 246 15.83 -7.78 6.01
C VAL A 246 16.58 -6.47 5.86
N LEU A 247 15.86 -5.39 5.59
CA LEU A 247 16.45 -4.09 5.30
C LEU A 247 17.16 -3.50 6.54
N TYR A 248 16.55 -3.60 7.71
CA TYR A 248 17.15 -3.13 8.97
C TYR A 248 18.34 -3.99 9.41
N ASP A 249 18.28 -5.30 9.19
CA ASP A 249 19.41 -6.20 9.46
C ASP A 249 20.61 -5.92 8.54
N LEU A 250 20.39 -5.63 7.25
CA LEU A 250 21.43 -5.17 6.32
C LEU A 250 22.08 -3.86 6.79
N ALA A 251 21.29 -2.92 7.31
CA ALA A 251 21.81 -1.68 7.89
C ALA A 251 22.66 -1.97 9.14
N ALA A 252 22.21 -2.86 10.03
CA ALA A 252 22.94 -3.24 11.24
C ALA A 252 24.26 -3.96 10.93
N ARG A 253 24.31 -4.77 9.86
CA ARG A 253 25.53 -5.42 9.36
C ARG A 253 26.47 -4.49 8.58
N GLY A 254 26.05 -3.26 8.30
CA GLY A 254 26.84 -2.28 7.52
C GLY A 254 26.79 -2.51 6.00
N GLU A 255 25.90 -3.37 5.51
CA GLU A 255 25.70 -3.66 4.08
C GLU A 255 24.79 -2.63 3.40
N ALA A 256 23.99 -1.88 4.19
CA ALA A 256 23.18 -0.75 3.73
C ALA A 256 23.60 0.56 4.45
N PRO A 257 24.82 1.10 4.22
CA PRO A 257 25.37 2.21 5.00
C PRO A 257 24.60 3.53 4.82
N ASN A 258 24.02 3.78 3.64
CA ASN A 258 23.20 4.96 3.40
C ASN A 258 21.89 4.92 4.19
N LEU A 259 21.28 3.73 4.28
CA LEU A 259 20.10 3.53 5.11
C LEU A 259 20.44 3.66 6.60
N ALA A 260 21.53 3.04 7.05
CA ALA A 260 22.00 3.15 8.43
C ALA A 260 22.21 4.62 8.85
N ARG A 261 22.71 5.46 7.93
CA ARG A 261 22.85 6.90 8.14
C ARG A 261 21.50 7.61 8.29
N LEU A 262 20.49 7.26 7.48
CA LEU A 262 19.13 7.81 7.62
C LEU A 262 18.49 7.38 8.94
N MET A 263 18.60 6.10 9.30
CA MET A 263 18.08 5.57 10.57
C MET A 263 18.74 6.26 11.78
N ALA A 264 20.04 6.53 11.73
CA ALA A 264 20.77 7.23 12.79
C ALA A 264 20.44 8.73 12.89
N ALA A 265 20.08 9.36 11.76
CA ALA A 265 19.77 10.79 11.69
C ALA A 265 18.28 11.12 11.92
N GLY A 266 17.45 10.11 12.19
CA GLY A 266 16.00 10.26 12.22
C GLY A 266 15.31 9.27 13.14
N THR A 267 14.08 8.90 12.80
CA THR A 267 13.30 7.89 13.50
C THR A 267 12.99 6.73 12.57
N THR A 268 13.11 5.50 13.08
CA THR A 268 12.79 4.25 12.38
C THR A 268 11.83 3.44 13.23
N TYR A 269 10.75 2.96 12.63
CA TYR A 269 9.79 2.11 13.31
C TYR A 269 10.21 0.65 13.12
N ARG A 270 10.57 0.00 14.22
CA ARG A 270 11.05 -1.39 14.22
C ARG A 270 10.04 -2.33 13.58
N PHE A 271 8.75 -2.11 13.82
CA PHE A 271 7.67 -2.94 13.32
C PHE A 271 7.10 -2.43 11.99
N GLY A 272 7.75 -1.43 11.37
CA GLY A 272 7.44 -0.94 10.04
C GLY A 272 6.14 -0.15 9.93
N ALA A 273 5.66 -0.02 8.70
CA ALA A 273 4.37 0.54 8.35
C ALA A 273 3.46 -0.56 7.77
N THR A 274 2.26 -0.70 8.32
CA THR A 274 1.28 -1.68 7.90
C THR A 274 0.57 -1.23 6.62
N SER A 275 0.61 -2.08 5.59
CA SER A 275 -0.10 -1.94 4.33
C SER A 275 -1.61 -2.12 4.50
N SER A 276 -2.38 -1.46 3.63
CA SER A 276 -3.80 -1.69 3.45
C SER A 276 -4.07 -3.03 2.75
N LEU A 277 -5.22 -3.65 3.02
CA LEU A 277 -5.74 -4.75 2.21
C LEU A 277 -6.33 -4.21 0.89
N PRO A 278 -6.00 -4.81 -0.27
CA PRO A 278 -5.00 -5.86 -0.49
C PRO A 278 -3.58 -5.30 -0.46
N THR A 279 -2.61 -6.09 0.03
CA THR A 279 -1.19 -5.69 0.14
C THR A 279 -0.45 -5.74 -1.21
N VAL A 280 -1.01 -5.06 -2.22
CA VAL A 280 -0.48 -4.99 -3.60
C VAL A 280 0.01 -3.58 -3.92
N THR A 281 0.99 -3.50 -4.82
CA THR A 281 1.78 -2.29 -5.12
C THR A 281 0.92 -1.05 -5.34
N LEU A 282 0.09 -1.02 -6.41
CA LEU A 282 -0.55 0.25 -6.78
C LEU A 282 -1.55 0.72 -5.71
N ALA A 283 -2.32 -0.21 -5.13
CA ALA A 283 -3.26 0.11 -4.07
C ALA A 283 -2.56 0.78 -2.88
N ASN A 284 -1.41 0.24 -2.45
CA ASN A 284 -0.68 0.77 -1.29
C ASN A 284 0.16 2.00 -1.60
N HIS A 285 0.73 2.13 -2.79
CA HIS A 285 1.41 3.35 -3.22
C HIS A 285 0.41 4.52 -3.26
N THR A 286 -0.81 4.29 -3.77
CA THR A 286 -1.90 5.27 -3.68
C THR A 286 -2.28 5.57 -2.23
N SER A 287 -2.34 4.56 -1.35
CA SER A 287 -2.58 4.81 0.08
C SER A 287 -1.52 5.72 0.73
N ILE A 288 -0.24 5.48 0.44
CA ILE A 288 0.88 6.32 0.91
C ILE A 288 0.72 7.77 0.46
N LEU A 289 0.33 7.97 -0.80
CA LEU A 289 0.28 9.29 -1.44
C LEU A 289 -1.06 10.00 -1.30
N THR A 290 -2.08 9.38 -0.71
CA THR A 290 -3.41 10.00 -0.53
C THR A 290 -3.86 10.03 0.93
N GLY A 291 -3.24 9.21 1.79
CA GLY A 291 -3.69 9.02 3.17
C GLY A 291 -5.06 8.35 3.29
N ALA A 292 -5.54 7.71 2.22
CA ALA A 292 -6.79 6.98 2.16
C ALA A 292 -6.54 5.49 1.89
N HIS A 293 -7.44 4.62 2.30
CA HIS A 293 -7.38 3.19 2.00
C HIS A 293 -7.94 2.86 0.59
N PRO A 294 -7.67 1.66 0.03
CA PRO A 294 -8.13 1.25 -1.30
C PRO A 294 -9.63 1.43 -1.55
N GLY A 295 -10.45 1.10 -0.56
CA GLY A 295 -11.89 1.25 -0.63
C GLY A 295 -12.37 2.69 -0.78
N HIS A 296 -11.53 3.66 -0.42
CA HIS A 296 -11.85 5.08 -0.43
C HIS A 296 -11.16 5.85 -1.56
N HIS A 297 -9.95 5.47 -1.98
CA HIS A 297 -9.30 6.07 -3.16
C HIS A 297 -9.65 5.39 -4.48
N GLY A 298 -10.33 4.24 -4.46
CA GLY A 298 -10.89 3.58 -5.65
C GLY A 298 -9.90 2.74 -6.47
N ILE A 299 -8.64 2.63 -6.03
CA ILE A 299 -7.65 1.75 -6.67
C ILE A 299 -7.56 0.46 -5.86
N LEU A 300 -8.44 -0.50 -6.18
CA LEU A 300 -8.76 -1.62 -5.30
C LEU A 300 -7.75 -2.77 -5.33
N HIS A 301 -7.10 -3.01 -6.45
CA HIS A 301 -6.16 -4.11 -6.63
C HIS A 301 -5.29 -3.86 -7.87
N ASN A 302 -4.30 -4.71 -8.13
CA ASN A 302 -3.63 -4.74 -9.44
C ASN A 302 -4.54 -5.25 -10.58
N ALA A 303 -5.67 -5.88 -10.24
CA ALA A 303 -6.69 -6.27 -11.20
C ALA A 303 -8.05 -6.30 -10.51
N TRP A 304 -9.03 -5.56 -11.03
CA TRP A 304 -10.39 -5.54 -10.48
C TRP A 304 -11.42 -5.35 -11.58
N TRP A 305 -12.68 -5.66 -11.25
CA TRP A 305 -13.81 -5.38 -12.13
C TRP A 305 -14.42 -4.03 -11.75
N ASP A 306 -14.32 -3.06 -12.65
CA ASP A 306 -14.99 -1.77 -12.50
C ASP A 306 -16.48 -1.95 -12.84
N ARG A 307 -17.32 -2.00 -11.79
CA ARG A 307 -18.77 -2.21 -11.93
C ARG A 307 -19.46 -1.07 -12.67
N ALA A 308 -18.94 0.16 -12.58
CA ALA A 308 -19.54 1.33 -13.23
C ALA A 308 -19.21 1.37 -14.72
N ALA A 309 -17.97 1.04 -15.08
CA ALA A 309 -17.51 0.97 -16.48
C ALA A 309 -17.89 -0.35 -17.17
N GLY A 310 -18.15 -1.42 -16.40
CA GLY A 310 -18.46 -2.75 -16.93
C GLY A 310 -17.25 -3.43 -17.58
N GLU A 311 -16.05 -3.23 -17.04
CA GLU A 311 -14.80 -3.77 -17.59
C GLU A 311 -13.80 -4.21 -16.51
N GLN A 312 -12.83 -5.03 -16.91
CA GLN A 312 -11.72 -5.43 -16.05
C GLN A 312 -10.55 -4.45 -16.21
N VAL A 313 -10.13 -3.83 -15.11
CA VAL A 313 -8.91 -3.01 -15.05
C VAL A 313 -7.76 -3.89 -14.58
N ILE A 314 -6.59 -3.75 -15.20
CA ILE A 314 -5.37 -4.55 -14.93
C ILE A 314 -4.15 -3.62 -14.97
N THR A 315 -3.64 -3.23 -13.81
CA THR A 315 -2.66 -2.15 -13.63
C THR A 315 -1.26 -2.51 -14.13
N ASN A 316 -0.96 -3.80 -14.27
CA ASN A 316 0.31 -4.29 -14.83
C ASN A 316 0.19 -4.66 -16.32
N SER A 317 -0.91 -4.30 -16.98
CA SER A 317 -1.08 -4.50 -18.43
C SER A 317 -0.77 -3.23 -19.22
N PRO A 318 -0.21 -3.32 -20.44
CA PRO A 318 -0.03 -2.15 -21.30
C PRO A 318 -1.32 -1.37 -21.59
N ALA A 319 -2.48 -2.02 -21.48
CA ALA A 319 -3.78 -1.42 -21.73
C ALA A 319 -4.17 -0.38 -20.66
N HIS A 320 -3.83 -0.64 -19.39
CA HIS A 320 -4.29 0.20 -18.28
C HIS A 320 -3.16 0.77 -17.43
N TRP A 321 -1.93 0.28 -17.54
CA TRP A 321 -0.83 0.69 -16.65
C TRP A 321 -0.65 2.21 -16.60
N VAL A 322 -0.61 2.86 -17.76
CA VAL A 322 -0.37 4.32 -17.84
C VAL A 322 -1.60 5.15 -17.45
N THR A 323 -2.80 4.55 -17.49
CA THR A 323 -4.09 5.22 -17.26
C THR A 323 -4.77 4.81 -15.95
N ALA A 324 -4.20 3.88 -15.19
CA ALA A 324 -4.82 3.33 -13.97
C ALA A 324 -5.21 4.42 -12.97
N MET A 325 -4.36 5.45 -12.81
CA MET A 325 -4.64 6.56 -11.90
C MET A 325 -5.75 7.52 -12.36
N GLN A 326 -6.24 7.39 -13.59
CA GLN A 326 -7.46 8.08 -14.02
C GLN A 326 -8.71 7.49 -13.35
N ARG A 327 -8.59 6.38 -12.61
CA ARG A 327 -9.64 5.77 -11.78
C ARG A 327 -9.61 6.20 -10.32
N LEU A 328 -8.69 7.09 -9.93
CA LEU A 328 -8.67 7.65 -8.58
C LEU A 328 -10.02 8.33 -8.30
N ASP A 329 -10.57 8.09 -7.11
CA ASP A 329 -11.81 8.73 -6.70
C ASP A 329 -11.66 10.27 -6.72
N PRO A 330 -12.58 11.02 -7.36
CA PRO A 330 -12.45 12.47 -7.52
C PRO A 330 -12.56 13.26 -6.20
N GLY A 331 -13.08 12.63 -5.13
CA GLY A 331 -13.11 13.17 -3.78
C GLY A 331 -11.77 13.03 -3.03
N VAL A 332 -10.83 12.25 -3.56
CA VAL A 332 -9.51 12.02 -2.98
C VAL A 332 -8.48 12.96 -3.59
N GLU A 333 -7.70 13.58 -2.72
CA GLU A 333 -6.61 14.48 -3.07
C GLU A 333 -5.28 13.72 -2.90
N THR A 334 -4.35 13.84 -3.84
CA THR A 334 -3.00 13.31 -3.66
C THR A 334 -2.14 14.25 -2.82
N LEU A 335 -1.03 13.76 -2.30
CA LEU A 335 0.00 14.55 -1.62
C LEU A 335 0.50 15.69 -2.52
N PHE A 336 0.59 15.46 -3.84
CA PHE A 336 1.01 16.48 -4.79
C PHE A 336 -0.02 17.61 -4.89
N ASP A 337 -1.31 17.28 -5.06
CA ASP A 337 -2.39 18.26 -5.09
C ASP A 337 -2.48 19.04 -3.77
N ALA A 338 -2.37 18.34 -2.63
CA ALA A 338 -2.40 18.94 -1.30
C ALA A 338 -1.22 19.88 -1.06
N VAL A 339 -0.02 19.54 -1.57
CA VAL A 339 1.17 20.40 -1.53
C VAL A 339 0.94 21.66 -2.35
N HIS A 340 0.44 21.57 -3.59
CA HIS A 340 0.15 22.77 -4.39
C HIS A 340 -0.93 23.66 -3.77
N ARG A 341 -1.97 23.05 -3.18
CA ARG A 341 -3.02 23.78 -2.46
C ARG A 341 -2.46 24.52 -1.25
N SER A 342 -1.61 23.86 -0.46
CA SER A 342 -1.09 24.41 0.81
C SER A 342 0.06 25.39 0.58
N PHE A 343 0.86 25.20 -0.46
CA PHE A 343 2.07 25.96 -0.75
C PHE A 343 2.12 26.41 -2.21
N PRO A 344 1.34 27.43 -2.61
CA PRO A 344 1.33 27.92 -3.99
C PRO A 344 2.73 28.27 -4.50
N GLY A 345 3.09 27.73 -5.66
CA GLY A 345 4.43 27.88 -6.25
C GLY A 345 5.42 26.78 -5.88
N SER A 346 5.02 25.79 -5.09
CA SER A 346 5.78 24.55 -4.88
C SER A 346 5.92 23.74 -6.17
N THR A 347 6.87 22.81 -6.18
CA THR A 347 7.06 21.85 -7.27
C THR A 347 6.94 20.43 -6.72
N ALA A 348 6.10 19.62 -7.37
CA ALA A 348 5.83 18.24 -7.04
C ALA A 348 6.36 17.32 -8.15
N ILE A 349 7.16 16.32 -7.80
CA ILE A 349 7.87 15.45 -8.77
C ILE A 349 7.53 14.00 -8.45
N SER A 350 7.02 13.27 -9.45
CA SER A 350 6.83 11.83 -9.42
C SER A 350 7.80 11.16 -10.40
N VAL A 351 8.67 10.27 -9.89
CA VAL A 351 9.63 9.52 -10.71
C VAL A 351 9.36 8.04 -10.56
N ASN A 352 8.98 7.39 -11.66
CA ASN A 352 8.63 5.97 -11.69
C ASN A 352 7.59 5.54 -10.64
N GLU A 353 6.78 6.49 -10.17
CA GLU A 353 5.71 6.25 -9.22
C GLU A 353 4.36 6.39 -9.95
N PRO A 354 3.58 5.31 -10.10
CA PRO A 354 2.35 5.35 -10.87
C PRO A 354 1.29 6.30 -10.32
N CYS A 355 1.20 6.49 -9.00
CA CYS A 355 0.30 7.44 -8.36
C CYS A 355 0.77 8.88 -8.58
N ASP A 356 0.62 9.38 -9.82
CA ASP A 356 1.25 10.60 -10.32
C ASP A 356 0.31 11.81 -10.48
N THR A 357 -0.97 11.64 -10.14
CA THR A 357 -1.98 12.71 -10.21
C THR A 357 -1.55 13.93 -9.39
N GLY A 358 -1.51 15.09 -10.04
CA GLY A 358 -1.09 16.36 -9.43
C GLY A 358 0.41 16.67 -9.53
N ALA A 359 1.26 15.75 -9.99
CA ALA A 359 2.70 16.03 -10.10
C ALA A 359 3.03 16.94 -11.31
N ASP A 360 4.00 17.86 -11.12
CA ASP A 360 4.54 18.73 -12.18
C ASP A 360 5.45 17.96 -13.16
N HIS A 361 6.11 16.90 -12.67
CA HIS A 361 6.84 15.92 -13.47
C HIS A 361 6.27 14.54 -13.21
N SER A 362 6.01 13.79 -14.29
CA SER A 362 5.70 12.36 -14.21
C SER A 362 6.09 11.66 -15.49
N ILE A 363 6.75 10.52 -15.35
CA ILE A 363 7.04 9.64 -16.49
C ILE A 363 5.77 9.04 -17.08
N PHE A 364 4.76 8.76 -16.26
CA PHE A 364 3.47 8.25 -16.71
C PHE A 364 2.68 9.33 -17.45
N ALA A 365 2.74 10.58 -17.02
CA ALA A 365 2.16 11.69 -17.77
C ALA A 365 2.81 11.85 -19.14
N ALA A 366 4.15 11.78 -19.22
CA ALA A 366 4.88 11.81 -20.48
C ALA A 366 4.47 10.65 -21.41
N MET A 367 4.34 9.43 -20.86
CA MET A 367 3.85 8.26 -21.61
C MET A 367 2.41 8.47 -22.13
N ARG A 368 1.49 9.03 -21.31
CA ARG A 368 0.12 9.36 -21.75
C ARG A 368 0.10 10.40 -22.86
N ALA A 369 1.04 11.35 -22.84
CA ALA A 369 1.21 12.36 -23.88
C ALA A 369 1.90 11.83 -25.16
N GLY A 370 2.34 10.57 -25.17
CA GLY A 370 3.06 9.96 -26.29
C GLY A 370 4.50 10.47 -26.44
N GLU A 371 5.08 11.03 -25.38
CA GLU A 371 6.47 11.48 -25.39
C GLU A 371 7.44 10.29 -25.42
N PRO A 372 8.59 10.42 -26.10
CA PRO A 372 9.62 9.39 -26.06
C PRO A 372 10.16 9.20 -24.64
N ILE A 373 10.40 7.96 -24.25
CA ILE A 373 11.04 7.61 -22.97
C ILE A 373 12.50 7.23 -23.22
N ASP A 374 13.40 7.81 -22.42
CA ASP A 374 14.83 7.55 -22.53
C ASP A 374 15.13 6.08 -22.29
N ARG A 375 16.03 5.53 -23.11
CA ARG A 375 16.46 4.13 -22.99
C ARG A 375 17.74 4.07 -22.18
N PRO A 376 17.75 3.35 -21.05
CA PRO A 376 18.97 3.15 -20.29
C PRO A 376 20.01 2.35 -21.10
N PRO A 377 21.30 2.46 -20.77
CA PRO A 377 22.32 1.54 -21.26
C PRO A 377 21.97 0.07 -20.95
N PRO A 378 22.65 -0.90 -21.59
CA PRO A 378 22.51 -2.31 -21.22
C PRO A 378 22.74 -2.51 -19.72
N VAL A 379 21.93 -3.38 -19.10
CA VAL A 379 21.97 -3.64 -17.64
C VAL A 379 23.36 -4.03 -17.15
N GLU A 380 24.15 -4.68 -18.01
CA GLU A 380 25.51 -5.15 -17.74
C GLU A 380 26.49 -3.99 -17.55
N GLU A 381 26.18 -2.81 -18.08
CA GLU A 381 27.01 -1.60 -18.03
C GLU A 381 26.59 -0.65 -16.89
N LEU A 382 25.48 -0.94 -16.21
CA LEU A 382 24.96 -0.06 -15.17
C LEU A 382 25.83 -0.08 -13.90
N PRO A 383 26.13 1.10 -13.32
CA PRO A 383 27.10 1.24 -12.24
C PRO A 383 26.66 0.62 -10.90
N HIS A 384 25.36 0.40 -10.70
CA HIS A 384 24.77 0.02 -9.41
C HIS A 384 24.00 -1.31 -9.48
N THR A 385 24.55 -2.29 -10.20
CA THR A 385 23.95 -3.62 -10.34
C THR A 385 24.79 -4.70 -9.69
N THR A 386 24.13 -5.64 -9.01
CA THR A 386 24.77 -6.86 -8.50
C THR A 386 24.83 -7.87 -9.64
N GLN A 387 25.96 -7.91 -10.34
CA GLN A 387 26.15 -8.69 -11.57
C GLN A 387 25.79 -10.18 -11.45
N ARG A 388 25.89 -10.76 -10.24
CA ARG A 388 25.43 -12.13 -9.95
C ARG A 388 23.96 -12.37 -10.31
N PHE A 389 23.09 -11.38 -10.19
CA PHE A 389 21.65 -11.51 -10.42
C PHE A 389 21.20 -11.02 -11.80
N VAL A 390 22.02 -10.22 -12.49
CA VAL A 390 21.70 -9.61 -13.80
C VAL A 390 21.34 -10.63 -14.87
N ARG A 391 22.07 -11.75 -14.97
CA ARG A 391 21.80 -12.79 -15.97
C ARG A 391 20.74 -13.80 -15.55
N PRO A 392 20.78 -14.38 -14.34
CA PRO A 392 19.86 -15.46 -13.99
C PRO A 392 18.46 -14.99 -13.57
N VAL A 393 18.28 -13.71 -13.19
CA VAL A 393 17.01 -13.21 -12.67
C VAL A 393 16.47 -12.11 -13.58
N LYS A 394 15.44 -12.44 -14.37
CA LYS A 394 14.84 -11.55 -15.37
C LYS A 394 14.25 -10.30 -14.72
N GLU A 395 13.59 -10.48 -13.58
CA GLU A 395 12.93 -9.43 -12.80
C GLU A 395 13.96 -8.45 -12.24
N TYR A 396 15.07 -8.97 -11.71
CA TYR A 396 16.21 -8.16 -11.25
C TYR A 396 16.79 -7.33 -12.39
N ARG A 397 16.99 -7.96 -13.57
CA ARG A 397 17.48 -7.28 -14.77
C ARG A 397 16.57 -6.12 -15.19
N TRP A 398 15.27 -6.38 -15.27
CA TRP A 398 14.30 -5.36 -15.66
C TRP A 398 14.23 -4.23 -14.63
N SER A 399 14.10 -4.57 -13.34
CA SER A 399 14.03 -3.59 -12.26
C SER A 399 15.29 -2.72 -12.18
N SER A 400 16.48 -3.29 -12.39
CA SER A 400 17.73 -2.54 -12.43
C SER A 400 17.77 -1.45 -13.51
N LEU A 401 17.16 -1.70 -14.67
CA LEU A 401 17.05 -0.70 -15.74
C LEU A 401 16.10 0.44 -15.32
N ILE A 402 14.97 0.08 -14.71
CA ILE A 402 13.98 1.03 -14.21
C ILE A 402 14.58 1.90 -13.09
N ASP A 403 15.26 1.29 -12.12
CA ASP A 403 15.94 1.99 -11.02
C ASP A 403 16.99 2.98 -11.54
N HIS A 404 17.79 2.57 -12.52
CA HIS A 404 18.77 3.46 -13.14
C HIS A 404 18.08 4.64 -13.84
N THR A 405 17.04 4.40 -14.64
CA THR A 405 16.28 5.47 -15.29
C THR A 405 15.59 6.39 -14.27
N ALA A 406 15.14 5.88 -13.13
CA ALA A 406 14.60 6.68 -12.04
C ALA A 406 15.69 7.57 -11.40
N VAL A 407 16.88 7.02 -11.15
CA VAL A 407 18.01 7.79 -10.62
C VAL A 407 18.45 8.89 -11.59
N GLU A 408 18.58 8.61 -12.89
CA GLU A 408 18.93 9.62 -13.90
C GLU A 408 17.89 10.73 -13.99
N GLN A 409 16.60 10.39 -13.94
CA GLN A 409 15.52 11.38 -13.87
C GLN A 409 15.63 12.25 -12.63
N PHE A 410 15.80 11.63 -11.46
CA PHE A 410 15.94 12.36 -10.20
C PHE A 410 17.15 13.30 -10.23
N VAL A 411 18.33 12.79 -10.59
CA VAL A 411 19.57 13.59 -10.69
C VAL A 411 19.44 14.72 -11.71
N GLY A 412 18.86 14.44 -12.88
CA GLY A 412 18.61 15.43 -13.91
C GLY A 412 17.73 16.57 -13.42
N ILE A 413 16.58 16.25 -12.83
CA ILE A 413 15.66 17.27 -12.27
C ILE A 413 16.35 18.05 -11.15
N TRP A 414 17.03 17.34 -10.25
CA TRP A 414 17.75 17.92 -9.12
C TRP A 414 18.94 18.82 -9.54
N SER A 415 19.47 18.62 -10.75
CA SER A 415 20.51 19.45 -11.35
C SER A 415 20.00 20.77 -11.96
N GLY A 416 18.69 20.98 -11.98
CA GLY A 416 18.05 22.24 -12.38
C GLY A 416 17.60 22.32 -13.84
N SER A 417 17.92 21.33 -14.67
CA SER A 417 17.37 21.22 -16.03
C SER A 417 17.29 19.76 -16.46
N PHE A 418 16.11 19.32 -16.89
CA PHE A 418 15.87 17.96 -17.34
C PHE A 418 14.87 17.94 -18.48
N ARG A 419 15.18 17.17 -19.54
CA ARG A 419 14.37 17.07 -20.77
C ARG A 419 13.93 18.43 -21.36
N GLY A 420 14.83 19.41 -21.32
CA GLY A 420 14.58 20.75 -21.88
C GLY A 420 13.66 21.64 -21.04
N ARG A 421 13.36 21.23 -19.80
CA ARG A 421 12.62 22.02 -18.81
C ARG A 421 13.54 22.39 -17.66
N ASP A 422 13.47 23.65 -17.24
CA ASP A 422 14.19 24.13 -16.06
C ASP A 422 13.40 23.81 -14.79
N TRP A 423 14.14 23.39 -13.76
CA TRP A 423 13.61 23.00 -12.47
C TRP A 423 14.20 23.89 -11.37
N PRO A 424 13.39 24.30 -10.37
CA PRO A 424 13.92 25.04 -9.25
C PRO A 424 15.01 24.24 -8.55
N LEU A 425 16.22 24.82 -8.49
CA LEU A 425 17.33 24.17 -7.80
C LEU A 425 17.02 24.07 -6.30
N PRO A 426 17.22 22.90 -5.69
CA PRO A 426 17.11 22.75 -4.26
C PRO A 426 18.17 23.61 -3.58
N ARG A 427 17.72 24.41 -2.61
CA ARG A 427 18.61 25.27 -1.82
C ARG A 427 18.97 24.50 -0.56
N PHE A 428 20.19 23.99 -0.51
CA PHE A 428 20.75 23.42 0.71
C PHE A 428 21.27 24.58 1.57
N SER A 429 20.55 24.90 2.64
CA SER A 429 20.93 25.91 3.64
C SER A 429 21.62 25.29 4.84
#